data_AF-A0A7Y9X3V0-F1
#
_entry.id   AF-A0A7Y9X3V0-F1
#
_cell.length_a   1.000
_cell.length_b   1.000
_cell.length_c   1.000
_cell.angle_alpha   90.00
_cell.angle_beta   90.00
_cell.angle_gamma   90.00
#
_symmetry.space_group_name_H-M   'P 1'
#
loop_
_entity.id
_entity.type
_entity.pdbx_description
1 polymer ?
#
loop_
_entity_poly.entity_id
_entity_poly.type
_entity_poly.pdbx_seq_one_letter_code
_entity_poly.pdbx_strand_id
1 'polypeptide(L)'
;MDDLKDITGGDEEQAQALRQILDQLARSDNPLLREMASAVQDGQLTLRQATTSPTYGTELTAPFQTFWNEYQKMTPGEREDLVFRSRPPK
;
A
#
# COMPACT_ATOMS: atom_id res chain seq x y z
N MET A 1 0.59 -12.30 10.59
CA MET A 1 0.95 -12.69 9.20
C MET A 1 -0.23 -13.23 8.38
N ASP A 2 -1.36 -13.60 9.00
CA ASP A 2 -2.56 -14.11 8.33
C ASP A 2 -3.41 -13.01 7.64
N ASP A 3 -3.51 -11.82 8.25
CA ASP A 3 -4.32 -10.71 7.72
C ASP A 3 -3.96 -10.26 6.30
N LEU A 4 -2.68 -10.34 5.94
CA LEU A 4 -2.21 -9.96 4.60
C LEU A 4 -2.73 -10.92 3.53
N LYS A 5 -2.78 -12.22 3.83
CA LYS A 5 -3.35 -13.23 2.94
C LYS A 5 -4.86 -13.14 2.91
N ASP A 6 -5.51 -12.80 4.02
CA ASP A 6 -6.96 -12.56 4.06
C ASP A 6 -7.36 -11.36 3.20
N ILE A 7 -6.60 -10.26 3.27
CA ILE A 7 -6.83 -9.05 2.45
C ILE A 7 -6.60 -9.33 0.95
N THR A 8 -5.65 -10.18 0.59
CA THR A 8 -5.35 -10.51 -0.81
C THR A 8 -6.15 -11.71 -1.34
N GLY A 9 -7.11 -12.22 -0.56
CA GLY A 9 -7.93 -13.37 -0.97
C GLY A 9 -7.14 -14.66 -1.16
N GLY A 10 -6.02 -14.82 -0.46
CA GLY A 10 -5.11 -15.95 -0.56
C GLY A 10 -4.10 -15.86 -1.69
N ASP A 11 -4.08 -14.76 -2.45
CA ASP A 11 -3.11 -14.52 -3.52
C ASP A 11 -1.73 -14.20 -2.92
N GLU A 12 -0.78 -15.12 -3.10
CA GLU A 12 0.57 -15.02 -2.53
C GLU A 12 1.44 -13.97 -3.24
N GLU A 13 1.22 -13.72 -4.53
CA GLU A 13 1.94 -12.67 -5.26
C GLU A 13 1.52 -11.30 -4.76
N GLN A 14 0.22 -11.09 -4.58
CA GLN A 14 -0.30 -9.85 -4.00
C GLN A 14 0.13 -9.69 -2.54
N ALA A 15 0.18 -10.76 -1.75
CA ALA A 15 0.68 -10.70 -0.38
C ALA A 15 2.17 -10.33 -0.33
N GLN A 16 2.98 -10.82 -1.27
CA GLN A 16 4.38 -10.40 -1.39
C GLN A 16 4.52 -8.94 -1.83
N ALA A 17 3.77 -8.51 -2.85
CA ALA A 17 3.78 -7.12 -3.31
C ALA A 17 3.42 -6.16 -2.17
N LEU A 18 2.40 -6.52 -1.37
CA LEU A 18 1.98 -5.72 -0.23
C LEU A 18 3.04 -5.68 0.89
N ARG A 19 3.78 -6.78 1.12
CA ARG A 19 4.95 -6.77 2.02
C ARG A 19 6.07 -5.87 1.52
N GLN A 20 6.35 -5.85 0.22
CA GLN A 20 7.37 -4.97 -0.37
C GLN A 20 6.99 -3.50 -0.19
N ILE A 21 5.71 -3.16 -0.40
CA ILE A 21 5.20 -1.79 -0.16
C ILE A 21 5.33 -1.41 1.31
N LEU A 22 4.99 -2.32 2.23
CA LEU A 22 5.15 -2.10 3.67
C LEU A 22 6.62 -1.91 4.08
N ASP A 23 7.54 -2.69 3.53
CA ASP A 23 8.99 -2.51 3.77
C ASP A 23 9.48 -1.14 3.27
N GLN A 24 8.98 -0.69 2.11
CA GLN A 24 9.30 0.64 1.59
C GLN A 24 8.71 1.76 2.48
N LEU A 25 7.50 1.59 3.01
CA LEU A 25 6.88 2.53 3.94
C LEU A 25 7.62 2.57 5.29
N ALA A 26 8.12 1.43 5.77
CA ALA A 26 8.96 1.33 6.97
C ALA A 26 10.28 2.10 6.83
N ARG A 27 10.71 2.37 5.59
CA ARG A 27 11.92 3.15 5.27
C ARG A 27 11.61 4.59 4.82
N SER A 28 10.35 5.01 4.84
CA SER A 28 9.96 6.35 4.41
C SER A 28 10.39 7.43 5.40
N ASP A 29 10.58 8.66 4.90
CA ASP A 29 10.88 9.82 5.73
C ASP A 29 9.68 10.27 6.59
N ASN A 30 8.49 9.73 6.35
CA ASN A 30 7.32 10.02 7.15
C ASN A 30 7.33 9.15 8.43
N PRO A 31 7.51 9.74 9.62
CA PRO A 31 7.62 8.98 10.86
C PRO A 31 6.35 8.17 11.18
N LEU A 32 5.16 8.69 10.83
CA LEU A 32 3.89 8.00 11.08
C LEU A 32 3.71 6.80 10.15
N LEU A 33 4.10 6.92 8.89
CA LEU A 33 4.04 5.79 7.94
C LEU A 33 5.05 4.70 8.28
N ARG A 34 6.24 5.09 8.76
CA ARG A 34 7.25 4.14 9.22
C ARG A 34 6.81 3.39 10.48
N GLU A 35 6.25 4.08 11.45
CA GLU A 35 5.71 3.47 12.68
C GLU A 35 4.58 2.49 12.34
N MET A 36 3.63 2.92 11.50
CA MET A 36 2.52 2.10 11.05
C MET A 36 2.98 0.86 10.28
N ALA A 37 3.91 1.02 9.33
CA ALA A 37 4.44 -0.10 8.56
C ALA A 37 5.17 -1.12 9.45
N SER A 38 5.93 -0.65 10.45
CA SER A 38 6.61 -1.51 11.42
C SER A 38 5.58 -2.25 12.30
N ALA A 39 4.56 -1.54 12.81
CA ALA A 39 3.49 -2.14 13.62
C ALA A 39 2.66 -3.19 12.85
N VAL A 40 2.48 -2.99 11.53
CA VAL A 40 1.81 -3.97 10.67
C VAL A 40 2.69 -5.19 10.40
N GLN A 41 4.00 -4.99 10.21
CA GLN A 41 4.95 -6.10 10.05
C GLN A 41 5.07 -6.95 11.32
N ASP A 42 5.10 -6.31 12.49
CA ASP A 42 5.17 -6.96 13.80
C ASP A 42 3.83 -7.60 14.21
N GLY A 43 2.76 -7.39 13.44
CA GLY A 43 1.42 -7.92 13.71
C GLY A 43 0.72 -7.26 14.89
N GLN A 44 1.22 -6.11 15.36
CA GLN A 44 0.60 -5.29 16.40
C GLN A 44 -0.60 -4.50 15.88
N LEU A 45 -0.64 -4.25 14.56
CA LEU A 45 -1.68 -3.51 13.87
C LEU A 45 -2.05 -4.22 12.57
N THR A 46 -3.33 -4.32 12.23
CA THR A 46 -3.71 -4.81 10.89
C THR A 46 -3.75 -3.65 9.90
N LEU A 47 -3.50 -3.91 8.61
CA LEU A 47 -3.56 -2.87 7.57
C LEU A 47 -4.94 -2.20 7.50
N ARG A 48 -6.00 -2.96 7.77
CA ARG A 48 -7.38 -2.47 7.86
C ARG A 48 -7.59 -1.53 9.06
N GLN A 49 -6.96 -1.82 10.20
CA GLN A 49 -6.97 -0.91 11.36
C GLN A 49 -6.13 0.34 11.11
N ALA A 50 -4.98 0.21 10.45
CA ALA A 50 -4.14 1.34 10.07
C ALA A 50 -4.87 2.33 9.16
N THR A 51 -5.59 1.82 8.16
CA THR A 51 -6.34 2.64 7.19
C THR A 51 -7.58 3.32 7.78
N THR A 52 -8.21 2.72 8.79
CA THR A 52 -9.38 3.29 9.49
C THR A 52 -8.99 4.14 10.70
N SER A 53 -7.72 4.09 11.12
CA SER A 53 -7.20 4.91 12.22
C SER A 53 -7.12 6.38 11.80
N PRO A 54 -7.65 7.33 12.59
CA PRO A 54 -7.48 8.75 12.29
C PRO A 54 -6.02 9.21 12.34
N THR A 55 -5.15 8.49 13.07
CA THR A 55 -3.72 8.78 13.19
C THR A 55 -2.92 8.43 11.94
N TYR A 56 -3.23 7.29 11.32
CA TYR A 56 -2.47 6.75 10.18
C TYR A 56 -3.21 6.86 8.85
N GLY A 57 -4.54 6.82 8.90
CA GLY A 57 -5.42 6.81 7.73
C GLY A 57 -5.27 8.07 6.89
N THR A 58 -5.11 9.25 7.51
CA THR A 58 -4.90 10.51 6.78
C THR A 58 -3.57 10.50 6.01
N GLU A 59 -2.49 10.06 6.65
CA GLU A 59 -1.17 9.98 6.03
C GLU A 59 -1.08 8.90 4.94
N LEU A 60 -1.85 7.82 5.07
CA LEU A 60 -2.00 6.77 4.05
C LEU A 60 -2.84 7.23 2.86
N THR A 61 -3.97 7.90 3.13
CA THR A 61 -4.94 8.27 2.10
C THR A 61 -4.54 9.52 1.33
N ALA A 62 -3.79 10.46 1.90
CA ALA A 62 -3.35 11.67 1.20
C ALA A 62 -2.50 11.40 -0.06
N PRO A 63 -1.41 10.60 -0.01
CA PRO A 63 -0.64 10.26 -1.21
C PRO A 63 -1.46 9.38 -2.16
N PHE A 64 -2.29 8.47 -1.62
CA PHE A 64 -3.16 7.63 -2.44
C PHE A 64 -4.22 8.45 -3.20
N GLN A 65 -4.83 9.45 -2.56
CA GLN A 65 -5.79 10.37 -3.19
C GLN A 65 -5.13 11.20 -4.28
N THR A 66 -3.89 11.64 -4.04
CA THR A 66 -3.11 12.37 -5.06
C THR A 66 -2.87 11.47 -6.28
N PHE A 67 -2.39 10.24 -6.07
CA PHE A 67 -2.22 9.25 -7.14
C PHE A 67 -3.55 8.94 -7.84
N TRP A 68 -4.64 8.72 -7.10
CA TRP A 68 -5.94 8.38 -7.63
C TRP A 68 -6.54 9.50 -8.49
N ASN A 69 -6.39 10.75 -8.06
CA ASN A 69 -6.80 11.92 -8.84
C ASN A 69 -6.05 12.02 -10.16
N GLU A 70 -4.74 11.73 -10.18
CA GLU A 70 -3.95 11.71 -11.42
C GLU A 70 -4.33 10.52 -12.31
N TYR A 71 -4.52 9.34 -11.73
CA TYR A 71 -5.00 8.15 -12.44
C TYR A 71 -6.38 8.37 -13.09
N GLN A 72 -7.28 9.08 -12.43
CA GLN A 72 -8.59 9.42 -12.99
C GLN A 72 -8.49 10.37 -14.18
N LYS A 73 -7.50 11.28 -14.21
CA LYS A 73 -7.26 12.19 -15.33
C LYS A 73 -6.59 11.51 -16.53
N MET A 74 -5.91 10.38 -16.31
CA MET A 74 -5.24 9.63 -17.37
C MET A 74 -6.24 9.01 -18.36
N THR A 75 -5.86 9.06 -19.63
CA THR A 75 -6.55 8.36 -20.72
C THR A 75 -6.39 6.85 -20.59
N PRO A 76 -7.25 6.04 -21.25
CA PRO A 76 -7.15 4.59 -21.19
C PRO A 76 -5.76 4.04 -21.53
N GLY A 77 -5.07 4.62 -22.53
CA GLY A 77 -3.72 4.21 -22.92
C GLY A 77 -2.65 4.57 -21.89
N GLU A 78 -2.78 5.70 -21.22
CA GLU A 78 -1.86 6.08 -20.12
C GLU A 78 -2.02 5.20 -18.89
N ARG A 79 -3.25 4.71 -18.64
CA ARG A 79 -3.51 3.74 -17.57
C ARG A 79 -2.91 2.38 -17.89
N GLU A 80 -2.99 1.93 -19.14
CA GLU A 80 -2.35 0.69 -19.59
C GLU A 80 -0.83 0.75 -19.48
N ASP A 81 -0.20 1.87 -19.85
CA ASP A 81 1.25 2.07 -19.69
C ASP A 81 1.67 2.06 -18.20
N LEU A 82 0.84 2.62 -17.33
CA LEU A 82 1.05 2.60 -15.88
C LEU A 82 0.95 1.19 -15.30
N VAL A 83 -0.06 0.42 -15.70
CA VAL A 83 -0.19 -0.98 -15.30
C VAL A 83 1.00 -1.81 -15.80
N PHE A 84 1.47 -1.52 -17.01
CA PHE A 84 2.64 -2.19 -17.59
C PHE A 84 3.93 -1.88 -16.79
N ARG A 85 4.15 -0.62 -16.40
CA ARG A 85 5.31 -0.21 -15.58
C ARG A 85 5.25 -0.68 -14.13
N SER A 86 4.06 -0.91 -13.60
CA SER A 86 3.85 -1.34 -12.21
C SER A 86 4.02 -2.85 -12.01
N ARG A 87 4.16 -3.63 -13.10
CA ARG A 87 4.51 -5.05 -12.99
C ARG A 87 5.98 -5.19 -12.61
N PRO A 88 6.32 -5.93 -11.55
CA PRO A 88 7.70 -6.29 -11.29
C PRO A 88 8.24 -7.15 -12.45
N PRO A 89 9.51 -6.99 -12.85
CA PRO A 89 10.13 -7.86 -13.84
C PRO A 89 10.15 -9.29 -13.31
N LYS A 90 9.83 -10.24 -14.20
CA LYS A 90 9.78 -11.68 -13.94
C LYS A 90 11.17 -12.26 -13.69
#